data_AF-A0A9E4N4E8-F1
#
_entry.id   AF-A0A9E4N4E8-F1
#
_cell.length_a   1.000
_cell.length_b   1.000
_cell.length_c   1.000
_cell.angle_alpha   90.00
_cell.angle_beta   90.00
_cell.angle_gamma   90.00
#
_symmetry.space_group_name_H-M   'P 1'
#
loop_
_entity.id
_entity.type
_entity.pdbx_description
1 polymer ?
#
loop_
_entity_poly.entity_id
_entity_poly.type
_entity_poly.pdbx_seq_one_letter_code
_entity_poly.pdbx_strand_id
1 'polypeptide(L)' 'VGQISTDLANEGLNILDMLNKSRDDVAVTLLDVDQKPSEQLIETLSTIEGVLSVRSLNGSTN' A
#
# COMPACT_ATOMS: atom_id res chain seq x y z
N VAL A 1 0.74 -9.05 -3.14
CA VAL A 1 -0.50 -8.22 -3.02
C VAL A 1 -1.39 -8.68 -1.89
N GLY A 2 -1.70 -9.98 -1.75
CA GLY A 2 -2.59 -10.49 -0.69
C GLY A 2 -2.20 -10.06 0.73
N GLN A 3 -0.91 -10.20 1.11
CA GLN A 3 -0.41 -9.75 2.42
C GLN A 3 -0.68 -8.27 2.67
N ILE A 4 -0.39 -7.41 1.68
CA ILE A 4 -0.62 -5.96 1.77
C ILE A 4 -2.10 -5.65 2.04
N SER A 5 -3.01 -6.36 1.35
CA SER A 5 -4.45 -6.23 1.56
C SER A 5 -4.88 -6.66 2.97
N THR A 6 -4.28 -7.72 3.51
CA THR A 6 -4.53 -8.19 4.88
C THR A 6 -4.05 -7.18 5.92
N ASP A 7 -2.86 -6.61 5.75
CA ASP A 7 -2.30 -5.64 6.69
C ASP A 7 -3.13 -4.34 6.72
N LEU A 8 -3.62 -3.88 5.56
CA LEU A 8 -4.57 -2.77 5.47
C LEU A 8 -5.88 -3.05 6.21
N ALA A 9 -6.45 -4.24 6.02
CA ALA A 9 -7.69 -4.65 6.68
C ALA A 9 -7.53 -4.76 8.20
N ASN A 10 -6.36 -5.21 8.68
CA ASN A 10 -6.05 -5.28 10.12
C ASN A 10 -6.00 -3.89 10.77
N GLU A 11 -5.64 -2.85 10.03
CA GLU A 11 -5.73 -1.45 10.47
C GLU A 11 -7.12 -0.82 10.22
N GLY A 12 -8.07 -1.57 9.67
CA GLY A 12 -9.42 -1.07 9.38
C GLY A 12 -9.50 -0.10 8.20
N LEU A 13 -8.51 -0.12 7.30
CA LEU A 13 -8.51 0.70 6.09
C LEU A 13 -9.25 0.00 4.95
N ASN A 14 -10.17 0.72 4.30
CA ASN A 14 -10.86 0.21 3.12
C ASN A 14 -10.09 0.59 1.85
N ILE A 15 -9.93 -0.37 0.93
CA ILE A 15 -9.35 -0.14 -0.39
C ILE A 15 -10.46 0.37 -1.32
N LEU A 16 -10.30 1.60 -1.81
CA LEU A 16 -11.21 2.24 -2.78
C LEU A 16 -10.88 1.80 -4.21
N ASP A 17 -9.60 1.76 -4.54
CA ASP A 17 -9.10 1.28 -5.82
C ASP A 17 -7.71 0.65 -5.64
N MET A 18 -7.38 -0.29 -6.51
CA MET A 18 -6.10 -0.98 -6.52
C MET A 18 -5.62 -1.23 -7.93
N LEU A 19 -4.46 -0.69 -8.25
CA LEU A 19 -3.77 -0.94 -9.50
C LEU A 19 -2.47 -1.68 -9.23
N ASN A 20 -2.36 -2.92 -9.73
CA ASN A 20 -1.11 -3.65 -9.76
C ASN A 20 -0.61 -3.74 -11.20
N LYS A 21 0.62 -3.28 -11.44
CA LYS A 21 1.28 -3.37 -12.74
C LYS A 21 2.68 -3.91 -12.57
N SER A 22 3.00 -4.93 -13.36
CA SER A 22 4.34 -5.51 -13.44
C SER A 22 4.99 -5.17 -14.77
N ARG A 23 6.31 -5.01 -14.74
CA ARG A 23 7.19 -4.90 -15.91
C ARG A 23 8.49 -5.61 -15.57
N ASP A 24 8.86 -6.57 -16.41
CA ASP A 24 10.04 -7.41 -16.20
C ASP A 24 10.05 -8.00 -14.78
N ASP A 25 11.09 -7.72 -14.00
CA ASP A 25 11.27 -8.27 -12.64
C ASP A 25 10.65 -7.40 -11.54
N VAL A 26 9.93 -6.32 -11.88
CA VAL A 26 9.39 -5.36 -10.90
C VAL A 26 7.87 -5.26 -11.02
N ALA A 27 7.20 -5.23 -9.86
CA ALA A 27 5.78 -4.92 -9.76
C ALA A 27 5.54 -3.71 -8.86
N VAL A 28 4.63 -2.83 -9.28
CA VAL A 28 4.17 -1.68 -8.50
C VAL A 28 2.69 -1.86 -8.21
N THR A 29 2.32 -1.72 -6.93
CA THR A 29 0.93 -1.68 -6.48
C THR A 29 0.62 -0.27 -6.00
N LEU A 30 -0.34 0.39 -6.65
CA LEU A 30 -0.93 1.64 -6.21
C LEU A 30 -2.27 1.33 -5.55
N LEU A 31 -2.48 1.88 -4.35
CA LEU A 31 -3.65 1.62 -3.52
C LEU A 31 -4.23 2.96 -3.11
N ASP A 32 -5.49 3.19 -3.48
CA ASP A 32 -6.29 4.27 -2.93
C ASP A 32 -7.07 3.74 -1.74
N VAL A 33 -6.95 4.41 -0.60
CA VAL A 33 -7.58 4.02 0.66
C VAL A 33 -8.47 5.14 1.19
N ASP A 34 -9.50 4.77 1.94
CA ASP A 34 -10.50 5.71 2.45
C ASP A 34 -9.95 6.67 3.51
N GLN A 35 -8.86 6.30 4.17
CA GLN A 35 -8.23 7.07 5.24
C GLN A 35 -6.70 7.02 5.11
N LYS A 36 -6.04 8.02 5.69
CA LYS A 36 -4.57 8.11 5.65
C LYS A 36 -3.94 6.92 6.40
N PRO A 37 -3.05 6.13 5.76
CA PRO A 37 -2.28 5.09 6.43
C PRO A 37 -1.43 5.64 7.58
N SER A 38 -1.33 4.88 8.66
CA SER A 38 -0.43 5.19 9.77
C SER A 38 1.03 5.05 9.35
N GLU A 39 1.96 5.75 10.02
CA GLU A 39 3.39 5.58 9.78
C GLU A 39 3.83 4.14 10.09
N GLN A 40 3.24 3.53 11.13
CA GLN A 40 3.50 2.15 11.52
C GLN A 40 3.11 1.14 10.43
N LEU A 41 1.99 1.37 9.74
CA LEU A 41 1.58 0.55 8.61
C LEU A 41 2.59 0.66 7.46
N ILE A 42 3.02 1.87 7.13
CA ILE A 42 4.01 2.11 6.07
C ILE A 42 5.31 1.38 6.39
N GLU A 43 5.78 1.46 7.64
CA GLU A 43 6.94 0.69 8.10
C GLU A 43 6.70 -0.82 7.99
N THR A 44 5.56 -1.31 8.47
CA THR A 44 5.21 -2.75 8.41
C THR A 44 5.23 -3.26 6.97
N LEU A 45 4.59 -2.55 6.05
CA LEU A 45 4.57 -2.92 4.63
C LEU A 45 5.98 -2.91 4.01
N SER A 46 6.86 -2.02 4.46
CA SER A 46 8.25 -1.95 3.98
C SER A 46 9.12 -3.13 4.42
N THR A 47 8.70 -3.86 5.46
CA THR A 47 9.42 -5.04 5.96
C THR A 47 9.03 -6.35 5.27
N ILE A 48 7.98 -6.33 4.43
CA ILE A 48 7.53 -7.50 3.68
C ILE A 48 8.65 -7.95 2.72
N GLU A 49 8.99 -9.24 2.77
CA GLU A 49 10.00 -9.83 1.89
C GLU A 49 9.69 -9.54 0.41
N GLY A 50 10.66 -9.00 -0.32
CA GLY A 50 10.53 -8.64 -1.73
C GLY A 50 9.93 -7.24 -1.99
N VAL A 51 9.49 -6.51 -0.96
CA VAL A 51 9.09 -5.10 -1.12
C VAL A 51 10.35 -4.23 -1.20
N LEU A 52 10.48 -3.50 -2.31
CA LEU A 52 11.63 -2.62 -2.55
C LEU A 52 11.47 -1.24 -1.91
N SER A 53 10.24 -0.73 -1.83
CA SER A 53 9.91 0.55 -1.23
C SER A 53 8.41 0.70 -1.00
N VAL A 54 8.02 1.44 0.04
CA VAL A 54 6.64 1.86 0.29
C VAL A 54 6.61 3.36 0.47
N ARG A 55 5.59 4.03 -0.06
CA ARG A 55 5.40 5.47 0.09
C ARG A 55 3.92 5.78 0.22
N SER A 56 3.57 6.56 1.24
CA SER A 56 2.28 7.24 1.29
C SER A 56 2.34 8.46 0.37
N LEU A 57 1.43 8.52 -0.61
CA LEU A 57 1.29 9.68 -1.48
C LEU A 57 0.27 10.61 -0.83
N ASN A 58 0.66 11.86 -0.55
CA ASN A 58 -0.30 12.87 -0.15
C ASN A 58 -1.15 13.21 -1.39
N GLY A 59 -2.37 12.69 -1.47
CA GLY A 59 -3.37 13.24 -2.37
C GLY A 59 -3.61 14.69 -1.95
N SER A 60 -3.38 15.66 -2.83
CA SER A 60 -3.67 17.07 -2.54
C SER A 60 -5.15 17.19 -2.17
N THR A 61 -5.45 17.29 -0.87
CA THR A 61 -6.76 17.73 -0.39
C THR A 61 -6.85 19.21 -0.69
N ASN A 62 -7.62 19.57 -1.72
CA ASN A 62 -8.16 20.90 -1.89
C ASN A 62 -9.48 20.98 -1.13
#